data_AF-A0A354GNR4-F1
#
_entry.id   AF-A0A354GNR4-F1
#
_cell.length_a   1.000
_cell.length_b   1.000
_cell.length_c   1.000
_cell.angle_alpha   90.00
_cell.angle_beta   90.00
_cell.angle_gamma   90.00
#
_symmetry.space_group_name_H-M   'P 1'
#
loop_
_entity.id
_entity.type
_entity.pdbx_description
1 polymer ?
#
loop_
_entity_poly.entity_id
_entity_poly.type
_entity_poly.pdbx_seq_one_letter_code
_entity_poly.pdbx_strand_id
1 'polypeptide(L)'
;MWSKCMRLVKIRMSIQEFHQLPRHAAYKYEYLDGEAWLSPRPKTYHALLDLHPPEESADAGRVMTRQISADDWDDLAGLFSAAFRDRPPFLGLDDKKRRAAAHAILENARTGGDGPLIEQAAFIARLKHHDGPAGGIVVTLLPASDLSDWRSFHWAEPPPPDAIAHKLGRPHLTWIFVHPFAAGRGVATALLHAATRELLALGYAELASTFLLGNESSMIWHWRNGFRLAASPFSRRKSD
;
A
#
# COMPACT_ATOMS: atom_id res chain seq x y z
N MET A 1 -0.41 -3.07 -13.71
CA MET A 1 -0.54 -3.79 -12.42
C MET A 1 -1.99 -4.14 -12.06
N TRP A 2 -2.90 -3.17 -11.95
CA TRP A 2 -4.26 -3.38 -11.41
C TRP A 2 -5.16 -4.38 -12.16
N SER A 3 -5.05 -4.47 -13.49
CA SER A 3 -5.86 -5.39 -14.32
C SER A 3 -5.62 -6.87 -14.01
N LYS A 4 -4.44 -7.23 -13.46
CA LYS A 4 -4.12 -8.61 -13.04
C LYS A 4 -4.64 -8.94 -11.63
N CYS A 5 -4.98 -7.92 -10.85
CA CYS A 5 -5.22 -8.05 -9.42
C CYS A 5 -6.69 -7.80 -9.05
N MET A 6 -7.38 -6.92 -9.77
CA MET A 6 -8.80 -6.64 -9.58
C MET A 6 -9.63 -7.26 -10.71
N ARG A 7 -10.72 -7.95 -10.36
CA ARG A 7 -11.57 -8.67 -11.33
C ARG A 7 -12.87 -7.93 -11.62
N LEU A 8 -13.34 -8.00 -12.88
CA LEU A 8 -14.73 -7.72 -13.21
C LEU A 8 -15.64 -8.75 -12.53
N VAL A 9 -16.59 -8.28 -11.73
CA VAL A 9 -17.62 -9.13 -11.11
C VAL A 9 -18.93 -8.96 -11.87
N LYS A 10 -19.57 -10.07 -12.23
CA LYS A 10 -20.90 -10.08 -12.85
C LYS A 10 -21.86 -10.82 -11.93
N ILE A 11 -23.00 -10.21 -11.64
CA ILE A 11 -24.00 -10.78 -10.74
C ILE A 11 -25.35 -10.70 -11.42
N ARG A 12 -26.01 -11.85 -11.61
CA ARG A 12 -27.36 -11.89 -12.17
C ARG A 12 -28.35 -11.41 -11.12
N MET A 13 -29.15 -10.39 -11.43
CA MET A 13 -30.15 -9.82 -10.52
C MET A 13 -31.15 -8.92 -11.26
N SER A 14 -32.29 -8.65 -10.62
CA SER A 14 -33.24 -7.65 -11.08
C SER A 14 -32.69 -6.23 -10.96
N ILE A 15 -33.27 -5.29 -11.73
CA ILE A 15 -32.88 -3.88 -11.64
C ILE A 15 -33.22 -3.28 -10.27
N GLN A 16 -34.26 -3.79 -9.61
CA GLN A 16 -34.66 -3.37 -8.27
C GLN A 16 -33.59 -3.77 -7.24
N GLU A 17 -33.11 -5.01 -7.28
CA GLU A 17 -31.98 -5.48 -6.44
C GLU A 17 -30.70 -4.69 -6.74
N PHE A 18 -30.42 -4.38 -8.02
CA PHE A 18 -29.26 -3.58 -8.40
C PHE A 18 -29.24 -2.18 -7.75
N HIS A 19 -30.40 -1.54 -7.63
CA HIS A 19 -30.52 -0.24 -6.97
C HIS A 19 -30.33 -0.33 -5.44
N GLN A 20 -30.53 -1.50 -4.84
CA GLN A 20 -30.31 -1.74 -3.42
C GLN A 20 -28.87 -2.18 -3.09
N LEU A 21 -28.04 -2.49 -4.10
CA LEU A 21 -26.68 -2.97 -3.86
C LEU A 21 -25.83 -1.93 -3.10
N PRO A 22 -25.14 -2.33 -2.01
CA PRO A 22 -24.11 -1.49 -1.40
C PRO A 22 -22.99 -1.23 -2.41
N ARG A 23 -22.56 0.04 -2.49
CA ARG A 23 -21.56 0.49 -3.46
C ARG A 23 -20.20 0.58 -2.80
N HIS A 24 -19.21 -0.07 -3.41
CA HIS A 24 -17.82 0.01 -2.99
C HIS A 24 -17.06 0.99 -3.89
N ALA A 25 -16.35 1.96 -3.30
CA ALA A 25 -15.71 3.06 -4.05
C ALA A 25 -14.65 2.61 -5.07
N ALA A 26 -14.07 1.42 -4.87
CA ALA A 26 -13.10 0.81 -5.78
C ALA A 26 -13.71 0.19 -7.06
N TYR A 27 -15.04 0.22 -7.24
CA TYR A 27 -15.73 -0.36 -8.40
C TYR A 27 -16.72 0.63 -9.03
N LYS A 28 -16.83 0.60 -10.36
CA LYS A 28 -17.96 1.16 -11.09
C LYS A 28 -19.00 0.08 -11.29
N TYR A 29 -20.26 0.45 -11.10
CA TYR A 29 -21.41 -0.44 -11.17
C TYR A 29 -22.27 -0.03 -12.35
N GLU A 30 -22.53 -0.98 -13.25
CA GLU A 30 -23.37 -0.81 -14.43
C GLU A 30 -24.42 -1.92 -14.44
N TYR A 31 -25.60 -1.64 -14.98
CA TYR A 31 -26.65 -2.66 -15.14
C TYR A 31 -26.88 -2.89 -16.63
N LEU A 32 -26.69 -4.13 -17.08
CA LEU A 32 -26.76 -4.53 -18.48
C LEU A 32 -27.45 -5.89 -18.55
N ASP A 33 -28.53 -5.99 -19.34
CA ASP A 33 -29.20 -7.25 -19.70
C ASP A 33 -29.53 -8.21 -18.54
N GLY A 34 -30.05 -7.68 -17.42
CA GLY A 34 -30.37 -8.52 -16.26
C GLY A 34 -29.19 -8.81 -15.33
N GLU A 35 -28.06 -8.13 -15.52
CA GLU A 35 -26.84 -8.33 -14.76
C GLU A 35 -26.27 -7.02 -14.21
N ALA A 36 -25.74 -7.08 -12.99
CA ALA A 36 -24.87 -6.06 -12.43
C ALA A 36 -23.42 -6.33 -12.85
N TRP A 37 -22.78 -5.35 -13.46
CA TRP A 37 -21.38 -5.36 -13.89
C TRP A 37 -20.58 -4.44 -12.98
N LEU A 38 -19.71 -5.02 -12.17
CA LEU A 38 -18.84 -4.31 -11.22
C LEU A 38 -17.42 -4.30 -11.79
N SER A 39 -17.08 -3.23 -12.51
CA SER A 39 -15.76 -3.04 -13.11
C SER A 39 -14.80 -2.35 -12.14
N PRO A 40 -13.56 -2.85 -11.96
CA PRO A 40 -12.57 -2.20 -11.11
C PRO A 40 -12.29 -0.75 -11.52
N ARG A 41 -12.27 0.15 -10.54
CA ARG A 41 -11.82 1.54 -10.67
C ARG A 41 -10.86 1.87 -9.53
N PRO A 42 -9.57 1.49 -9.66
CA PRO A 42 -8.55 1.73 -8.64
C PRO A 42 -8.19 3.22 -8.60
N LYS A 43 -9.08 4.03 -8.03
CA LYS A 43 -8.76 5.39 -7.65
C LYS A 43 -7.90 5.34 -6.38
N THR A 44 -6.91 6.21 -6.31
CA THR A 44 -6.00 6.29 -5.17
C THR A 44 -6.01 7.68 -4.56
N TYR A 45 -5.70 7.74 -3.27
CA TYR A 45 -5.25 8.96 -2.62
C TYR A 45 -3.72 8.98 -2.61
N HIS A 46 -3.17 10.19 -2.63
CA HIS A 46 -1.76 10.45 -2.39
C HIS A 46 -1.65 11.23 -1.09
N ALA A 47 -0.69 10.86 -0.26
CA ALA A 47 -0.48 11.51 1.02
C ALA A 47 1.00 11.69 1.31
N LEU A 48 1.29 12.66 2.17
CA LEU A 48 2.61 13.03 2.64
C LEU A 48 2.65 12.94 4.16
N LEU A 49 3.75 12.41 4.67
CA LEU A 49 4.10 12.45 6.08
C LEU A 49 5.42 13.23 6.21
N ASP A 50 5.40 14.29 7.01
CA ASP A 50 6.61 14.97 7.44
C ASP A 50 7.28 14.10 8.51
N LEU A 51 8.53 13.71 8.29
CA LEU A 51 9.22 12.74 9.14
C LEU A 51 9.78 13.42 10.39
N HIS A 52 9.45 12.84 11.54
CA HIS A 52 9.98 13.20 12.84
C HIS A 52 10.36 11.93 13.61
N PRO A 53 11.33 12.00 14.55
CA PRO A 53 11.63 10.88 15.41
C PRO A 53 10.34 10.35 16.06
N PRO A 54 10.02 9.05 15.90
CA PRO A 54 8.76 8.52 16.39
C PRO A 54 8.74 8.57 17.91
N GLU A 55 7.59 8.94 18.48
CA GLU A 55 7.38 8.84 19.92
C GLU A 55 7.46 7.37 20.37
N GLU A 56 8.00 7.15 21.57
CA GLU A 56 7.98 5.82 22.17
C GLU A 56 6.53 5.40 22.43
N SER A 57 6.12 4.30 21.80
CA SER A 57 4.79 3.74 22.02
C SER A 57 4.77 2.95 23.33
N ALA A 58 3.69 3.08 24.10
CA ALA A 58 3.45 2.23 25.28
C ALA A 58 3.38 0.72 24.96
N ASP A 59 3.18 0.36 23.69
CA ASP A 59 3.23 -1.03 23.19
C ASP A 59 4.65 -1.47 22.75
N ALA A 60 5.67 -0.65 22.98
CA ALA A 60 7.07 -0.98 22.71
C ALA A 60 7.44 -2.31 23.38
N GLY A 61 7.80 -3.31 22.56
CA GLY A 61 8.17 -4.66 23.01
C GLY A 61 7.14 -5.76 22.74
N ARG A 62 5.93 -5.44 22.27
CA ARG A 62 4.94 -6.45 21.80
C ARG A 62 5.15 -6.83 20.34
N VAL A 63 5.62 -5.89 19.53
CA VAL A 63 5.94 -6.08 18.11
C VAL A 63 7.46 -6.05 17.95
N MET A 64 8.02 -7.08 17.35
CA MET A 64 9.44 -7.13 16.98
C MET A 64 9.56 -6.84 15.49
N THR A 65 10.31 -5.80 15.14
CA THR A 65 10.58 -5.44 13.75
C THR A 65 12.04 -5.76 13.42
N ARG A 66 12.28 -6.24 12.20
CA ARG A 66 13.63 -6.35 11.63
C ARG A 66 13.59 -6.05 10.14
N GLN A 67 14.73 -5.70 9.56
CA GLN A 67 14.85 -5.52 8.11
C GLN A 67 14.48 -6.81 7.37
N ILE A 68 13.94 -6.65 6.17
CA ILE A 68 13.62 -7.75 5.25
C ILE A 68 14.93 -8.35 4.73
N SER A 69 15.06 -9.67 4.79
CA SER A 69 16.14 -10.42 4.14
C SER A 69 15.67 -11.04 2.82
N ALA A 70 16.61 -11.59 2.04
CA ALA A 70 16.30 -12.29 0.79
C ALA A 70 15.32 -13.46 0.98
N ASP A 71 15.38 -14.15 2.12
CA ASP A 71 14.55 -15.33 2.40
C ASP A 71 13.10 -15.00 2.82
N ASP A 72 12.80 -13.73 3.12
CA ASP A 72 11.48 -13.33 3.61
C ASP A 72 10.44 -13.15 2.49
N TRP A 73 10.87 -13.00 1.24
CA TRP A 73 9.97 -12.53 0.17
C TRP A 73 8.82 -13.48 -0.14
N ASP A 74 9.06 -14.80 -0.07
CA ASP A 74 8.01 -15.80 -0.27
C ASP A 74 6.97 -15.77 0.88
N ASP A 75 7.45 -15.67 2.14
CA ASP A 75 6.61 -15.51 3.32
C ASP A 75 5.80 -14.21 3.27
N LEU A 76 6.43 -13.12 2.83
CA LEU A 76 5.78 -11.82 2.63
C LEU A 76 4.70 -11.90 1.56
N ALA A 77 4.88 -12.66 0.47
CA ALA A 77 3.86 -12.86 -0.54
C ALA A 77 2.64 -13.62 0.01
N GLY A 78 2.89 -14.64 0.85
CA GLY A 78 1.85 -15.34 1.61
C GLY A 78 1.07 -14.39 2.52
N LEU A 79 1.79 -13.58 3.29
CA LEU A 79 1.22 -12.57 4.19
C LEU A 79 0.43 -11.49 3.42
N PHE A 80 0.95 -10.99 2.30
CA PHE A 80 0.30 -9.99 1.44
C PHE A 80 -1.01 -10.54 0.87
N SER A 81 -0.98 -11.78 0.36
CA SER A 81 -2.18 -12.50 -0.07
C SER A 81 -3.24 -12.61 1.02
N ALA A 82 -2.83 -12.90 2.26
CA ALA A 82 -3.74 -12.96 3.41
C ALA A 82 -4.30 -11.58 3.81
N ALA A 83 -3.44 -10.55 3.87
CA ALA A 83 -3.81 -9.20 4.26
C ALA A 83 -4.86 -8.57 3.31
N PHE A 84 -4.80 -8.91 2.03
CA PHE A 84 -5.70 -8.39 1.00
C PHE A 84 -6.79 -9.38 0.55
N ARG A 85 -6.98 -10.52 1.24
CA ARG A 85 -7.92 -11.58 0.83
C ARG A 85 -9.33 -11.07 0.50
N ASP A 86 -9.91 -10.31 1.41
CA ASP A 86 -11.32 -9.88 1.34
C ASP A 86 -11.47 -8.38 1.03
N ARG A 87 -10.44 -7.78 0.42
CA ARG A 87 -10.40 -6.34 0.13
C ARG A 87 -9.65 -6.08 -1.18
N PRO A 88 -9.82 -4.90 -1.80
CA PRO A 88 -8.97 -4.51 -2.91
C PRO A 88 -7.48 -4.55 -2.51
N PRO A 89 -6.58 -4.98 -3.42
CA PRO A 89 -6.89 -5.29 -4.81
C PRO A 89 -7.46 -6.69 -5.07
N PHE A 90 -7.38 -7.66 -4.16
CA PHE A 90 -7.67 -9.07 -4.49
C PHE A 90 -9.11 -9.53 -4.36
N LEU A 91 -10.03 -8.62 -4.05
CA LEU A 91 -11.45 -8.93 -3.95
C LEU A 91 -11.95 -9.66 -5.22
N GLY A 92 -12.49 -10.87 -5.04
CA GLY A 92 -13.05 -11.70 -6.11
C GLY A 92 -12.04 -12.59 -6.86
N LEU A 93 -10.76 -12.62 -6.45
CA LEU A 93 -9.79 -13.61 -6.92
C LEU A 93 -9.89 -14.92 -6.14
N ASP A 94 -9.73 -16.04 -6.84
CA ASP A 94 -9.52 -17.35 -6.19
C ASP A 94 -8.14 -17.44 -5.52
N ASP A 95 -7.99 -18.40 -4.61
CA ASP A 95 -6.79 -18.56 -3.78
C ASP A 95 -5.49 -18.77 -4.57
N LYS A 96 -5.57 -19.37 -5.76
CA LYS A 96 -4.41 -19.59 -6.63
C LYS A 96 -3.99 -18.28 -7.31
N LYS A 97 -4.94 -17.59 -7.95
CA LYS A 97 -4.69 -16.31 -8.62
C LYS A 97 -4.26 -15.23 -7.64
N ARG A 98 -4.86 -15.20 -6.45
CA ARG A 98 -4.48 -14.26 -5.39
C ARG A 98 -3.03 -14.42 -4.97
N ARG A 99 -2.59 -15.65 -4.70
CA ARG A 99 -1.18 -15.94 -4.34
C ARG A 99 -0.22 -15.56 -5.46
N ALA A 100 -0.54 -15.92 -6.70
CA ALA A 100 0.28 -15.55 -7.85
C ALA A 100 0.37 -14.02 -8.03
N ALA A 101 -0.74 -13.30 -7.85
CA ALA A 101 -0.77 -11.84 -7.93
C ALA A 101 0.03 -11.18 -6.80
N ALA A 102 -0.06 -11.70 -5.56
CA ALA A 102 0.72 -11.23 -4.43
C ALA A 102 2.23 -11.39 -4.68
N HIS A 103 2.66 -12.54 -5.18
CA HIS A 103 4.05 -12.79 -5.55
C HIS A 103 4.53 -11.79 -6.62
N ALA A 104 3.76 -11.63 -7.69
CA ALA A 104 4.13 -10.74 -8.78
C ALA A 104 4.21 -9.27 -8.36
N ILE A 105 3.34 -8.82 -7.45
CA ILE A 105 3.37 -7.45 -6.91
C ILE A 105 4.63 -7.23 -6.07
N LEU A 106 4.91 -8.12 -5.11
CA LEU A 106 6.08 -7.94 -4.26
C LEU A 106 7.39 -8.10 -5.03
N GLU A 107 7.44 -9.01 -6.00
CA GLU A 107 8.59 -9.17 -6.88
C GLU A 107 8.82 -7.91 -7.73
N ASN A 108 7.76 -7.27 -8.21
CA ASN A 108 7.86 -5.99 -8.93
C ASN A 108 8.48 -4.91 -8.03
N ALA A 109 8.04 -4.78 -6.78
CA ALA A 109 8.62 -3.83 -5.84
C ALA A 109 10.09 -4.15 -5.53
N ARG A 110 10.40 -5.44 -5.29
CA ARG A 110 11.75 -5.93 -4.98
C ARG A 110 12.75 -5.66 -6.11
N THR A 111 12.32 -5.83 -7.36
CA THR A 111 13.16 -5.70 -8.56
C THR A 111 13.19 -4.29 -9.14
N GLY A 112 12.62 -3.31 -8.44
CA GLY A 112 12.69 -1.90 -8.82
C GLY A 112 11.58 -1.42 -9.77
N GLY A 113 10.56 -2.26 -10.03
CA GLY A 113 9.42 -1.89 -10.87
C GLY A 113 8.56 -0.76 -10.30
N ASP A 114 8.59 -0.55 -8.98
CA ASP A 114 7.96 0.59 -8.28
C ASP A 114 8.99 1.68 -7.90
N GLY A 115 10.17 1.66 -8.53
CA GLY A 115 11.35 2.45 -8.16
C GLY A 115 12.32 1.67 -7.26
N PRO A 116 13.55 2.20 -7.04
CA PRO A 116 14.57 1.52 -6.24
C PRO A 116 14.07 1.20 -4.83
N LEU A 117 14.27 -0.03 -4.38
CA LEU A 117 13.95 -0.44 -3.02
C LEU A 117 14.90 0.24 -2.03
N ILE A 118 14.35 0.94 -1.03
CA ILE A 118 15.14 1.45 0.10
C ILE A 118 15.23 0.34 1.14
N GLU A 119 16.17 -0.57 0.95
CA GLU A 119 16.33 -1.79 1.76
C GLU A 119 16.41 -1.49 3.26
N GLN A 120 17.10 -0.41 3.63
CA GLN A 120 17.25 0.00 5.03
C GLN A 120 15.89 0.32 5.67
N ALA A 121 14.93 0.84 4.90
CA ALA A 121 13.61 1.24 5.35
C ALA A 121 12.52 0.18 5.10
N ALA A 122 12.90 -1.03 4.70
CA ALA A 122 11.97 -2.13 4.42
C ALA A 122 12.01 -3.16 5.58
N PHE A 123 10.87 -3.39 6.23
CA PHE A 123 10.80 -4.18 7.47
C PHE A 123 9.71 -5.25 7.44
N ILE A 124 9.96 -6.30 8.21
CA ILE A 124 8.98 -7.31 8.59
C ILE A 124 8.75 -7.24 10.10
N ALA A 125 7.51 -7.50 10.51
CA ALA A 125 7.11 -7.52 11.92
C ALA A 125 6.70 -8.92 12.34
N ARG A 126 7.02 -9.29 13.58
CA ARG A 126 6.56 -10.51 14.25
C ARG A 126 5.94 -10.18 15.60
N LEU A 127 4.95 -10.97 15.99
CA LEU A 127 4.36 -10.93 17.33
C LEU A 127 4.83 -12.17 18.10
N LYS A 128 5.10 -12.04 19.42
CA LYS A 128 5.64 -13.13 20.25
C LYS A 128 4.84 -14.45 20.22
N HIS A 129 3.54 -14.39 19.92
CA HIS A 129 2.64 -15.55 19.93
C HIS A 129 1.97 -15.80 18.57
N HIS A 130 2.56 -15.29 17.49
CA HIS A 130 2.07 -15.52 16.14
C HIS A 130 3.15 -16.26 15.35
N ASP A 131 2.78 -17.41 14.79
CA ASP A 131 3.68 -18.13 13.90
C ASP A 131 3.79 -17.38 12.56
N GLY A 132 5.00 -17.24 12.05
CA GLY A 132 5.28 -16.44 10.86
C GLY A 132 5.14 -14.91 11.03
N PRO A 133 5.23 -14.15 9.93
CA PRO A 133 5.22 -12.70 9.97
C PRO A 133 3.80 -12.13 10.21
N ALA A 134 3.75 -11.09 11.05
CA ALA A 134 2.53 -10.39 11.40
C ALA A 134 2.26 -9.17 10.50
N GLY A 135 3.29 -8.62 9.83
CA GLY A 135 3.16 -7.47 8.95
C GLY A 135 4.43 -7.21 8.14
N GLY A 136 4.32 -6.43 7.07
CA GLY A 136 5.43 -5.99 6.24
C GLY A 136 5.25 -4.54 5.79
N ILE A 137 6.37 -3.83 5.63
CA ILE A 137 6.47 -2.49 5.05
C ILE A 137 7.57 -2.48 4.00
N VAL A 138 7.24 -1.97 2.81
CA VAL A 138 8.14 -1.84 1.66
C VAL A 138 8.15 -0.38 1.25
N VAL A 139 9.34 0.21 1.22
CA VAL A 139 9.56 1.60 0.84
C VAL A 139 10.43 1.64 -0.41
N THR A 140 9.95 2.29 -1.48
CA THR A 140 10.73 2.53 -2.70
C THR A 140 10.98 4.01 -2.90
N LEU A 141 11.87 4.36 -3.84
CA LEU A 141 12.19 5.74 -4.16
C LEU A 141 11.44 6.19 -5.43
N LEU A 142 10.60 7.22 -5.29
CA LEU A 142 9.96 7.92 -6.41
C LEU A 142 10.86 9.05 -6.94
N PRO A 143 10.67 9.49 -8.19
CA PRO A 143 11.35 10.69 -8.69
C PRO A 143 11.00 11.92 -7.86
N ALA A 144 11.95 12.85 -7.72
CA ALA A 144 11.76 14.12 -7.03
C ALA A 144 10.85 15.07 -7.82
N SER A 145 9.55 14.78 -7.81
CA SER A 145 8.53 15.48 -8.59
C SER A 145 7.35 15.87 -7.71
N ASP A 146 6.52 16.77 -8.22
CA ASP A 146 5.31 17.23 -7.53
C ASP A 146 4.27 16.11 -7.51
N LEU A 147 3.89 15.61 -6.33
CA LEU A 147 2.87 14.55 -6.21
C LEU A 147 1.48 14.93 -6.75
N SER A 148 1.26 16.22 -7.04
CA SER A 148 0.06 16.68 -7.72
C SER A 148 0.09 16.38 -9.24
N ASP A 149 1.23 16.04 -9.83
CA ASP A 149 1.32 15.57 -11.22
C ASP A 149 1.13 14.04 -11.30
N TRP A 150 0.29 13.61 -12.24
CA TRP A 150 0.00 12.21 -12.49
C TRP A 150 1.23 11.41 -12.97
N ARG A 151 2.26 12.08 -13.49
CA ARG A 151 3.53 11.46 -13.91
C ARG A 151 4.50 11.20 -12.77
N SER A 152 4.26 11.78 -11.59
CA SER A 152 5.23 11.84 -10.49
C SER A 152 5.52 10.53 -9.78
N PHE A 153 4.80 9.47 -10.15
CA PHE A 153 4.95 8.15 -9.56
C PHE A 153 5.80 7.19 -10.41
N HIS A 154 6.35 7.68 -11.53
CA HIS A 154 7.17 6.86 -12.42
C HIS A 154 8.40 7.63 -12.87
N TRP A 155 9.55 6.95 -12.79
CA TRP A 155 10.77 7.43 -13.40
C TRP A 155 10.63 7.36 -14.93
N ALA A 156 10.95 8.46 -15.63
CA ALA A 156 10.88 8.51 -17.10
C ALA A 156 11.97 7.64 -17.74
N GLU A 157 13.13 7.60 -17.11
CA GLU A 157 14.26 6.73 -17.42
C GLU A 157 14.58 5.88 -16.18
N PRO A 158 15.27 4.74 -16.30
CA PRO A 158 15.69 3.98 -15.14
C PRO A 158 16.42 4.89 -14.13
N PRO A 159 16.08 4.81 -12.83
CA PRO A 159 16.75 5.58 -11.79
C PRO A 159 18.25 5.22 -11.79
N PRO A 160 19.15 6.19 -11.55
CA PRO A 160 20.56 5.88 -11.48
C PRO A 160 20.84 4.96 -10.26
N PRO A 161 21.85 4.07 -10.33
CA PRO A 161 22.10 3.07 -9.28
C PRO A 161 22.35 3.65 -7.88
N ASP A 162 22.80 4.90 -7.83
CA ASP A 162 23.15 5.67 -6.64
C ASP A 162 22.04 6.67 -6.21
N ALA A 163 20.84 6.56 -6.80
CA ALA A 163 19.73 7.48 -6.54
C ALA A 163 19.38 7.59 -5.05
N ILE A 164 19.48 6.50 -4.29
CA ILE A 164 19.23 6.50 -2.83
C ILE A 164 20.36 7.22 -2.09
N ALA A 165 21.62 6.93 -2.43
CA ALA A 165 22.79 7.52 -1.78
C ALA A 165 22.85 9.05 -1.99
N HIS A 166 22.50 9.51 -3.19
CA HIS A 166 22.43 10.93 -3.53
C HIS A 166 21.06 11.57 -3.28
N LYS A 167 20.08 10.79 -2.78
CA LYS A 167 18.72 11.27 -2.46
C LYS A 167 18.05 11.98 -3.64
N LEU A 168 18.17 11.41 -4.84
CA LEU A 168 17.63 11.97 -6.09
C LEU A 168 16.11 11.85 -6.21
N GLY A 169 15.42 11.51 -5.12
CA GLY A 169 14.02 11.16 -5.12
C GLY A 169 13.36 11.34 -3.76
N ARG A 170 12.12 10.88 -3.70
CA ARG A 170 11.28 10.93 -2.50
C ARG A 170 10.96 9.50 -2.03
N PRO A 171 11.19 9.14 -0.76
CA PRO A 171 10.72 7.86 -0.23
C PRO A 171 9.22 7.73 -0.37
N HIS A 172 8.77 6.55 -0.76
CA HIS A 172 7.37 6.24 -0.93
C HIS A 172 7.04 4.92 -0.23
N LEU A 173 6.04 4.99 0.64
CA LEU A 173 5.40 3.85 1.26
C LEU A 173 4.60 3.09 0.20
N THR A 174 5.28 2.18 -0.46
CA THR A 174 4.77 1.42 -1.61
C THR A 174 3.82 0.32 -1.17
N TRP A 175 4.19 -0.42 -0.13
CA TRP A 175 3.30 -1.40 0.48
C TRP A 175 3.41 -1.38 2.00
N ILE A 176 2.26 -1.40 2.65
CA ILE A 176 2.15 -1.74 4.07
C ILE A 176 0.97 -2.67 4.27
N PHE A 177 1.20 -3.77 4.97
CA PHE A 177 0.20 -4.82 5.10
C PHE A 177 0.41 -5.59 6.40
N VAL A 178 -0.71 -6.02 6.99
CA VAL A 178 -0.75 -6.66 8.30
C VAL A 178 -1.64 -7.90 8.19
N HIS A 179 -1.20 -8.99 8.80
CA HIS A 179 -1.98 -10.22 8.86
C HIS A 179 -3.34 -9.93 9.52
N PRO A 180 -4.48 -10.46 9.02
CA PRO A 180 -5.79 -10.17 9.59
C PRO A 180 -5.90 -10.42 11.10
N PHE A 181 -5.27 -11.48 11.63
CA PHE A 181 -5.26 -11.78 13.08
C PHE A 181 -4.39 -10.83 13.92
N ALA A 182 -3.48 -10.10 13.28
CA ALA A 182 -2.60 -9.11 13.91
C ALA A 182 -3.13 -7.67 13.77
N ALA A 183 -4.24 -7.46 13.03
CA ALA A 183 -4.85 -6.15 12.87
C ALA A 183 -5.28 -5.56 14.22
N GLY A 184 -5.16 -4.23 14.36
CA GLY A 184 -5.49 -3.52 15.59
C GLY A 184 -4.45 -3.63 16.72
N ARG A 185 -3.37 -4.40 16.54
CA ARG A 185 -2.32 -4.60 17.56
C ARG A 185 -1.10 -3.68 17.38
N GLY A 186 -1.25 -2.56 16.71
CA GLY A 186 -0.17 -1.59 16.47
C GLY A 186 0.92 -2.01 15.48
N VAL A 187 0.80 -3.17 14.80
CA VAL A 187 1.85 -3.71 13.91
C VAL A 187 2.25 -2.74 12.79
N ALA A 188 1.27 -2.18 12.06
CA ALA A 188 1.55 -1.23 10.98
C ALA A 188 2.25 0.04 11.48
N THR A 189 1.86 0.56 12.64
CA THR A 189 2.50 1.74 13.25
C THR A 189 3.93 1.42 13.70
N ALA A 190 4.18 0.25 14.30
CA ALA A 190 5.53 -0.17 14.65
C ALA A 190 6.45 -0.30 13.41
N LEU A 191 5.92 -0.85 12.31
CA LEU A 191 6.63 -0.91 11.03
C LEU A 191 6.94 0.49 10.48
N LEU A 192 5.97 1.42 10.51
CA LEU A 192 6.18 2.79 10.08
C LEU A 192 7.22 3.51 10.94
N HIS A 193 7.22 3.31 12.27
CA HIS A 193 8.22 3.89 13.17
C HIS A 193 9.62 3.36 12.87
N ALA A 194 9.76 2.06 12.58
CA ALA A 194 11.03 1.47 12.18
C ALA A 194 11.54 2.09 10.86
N ALA A 195 10.70 2.12 9.82
CA ALA A 195 11.05 2.75 8.55
C ALA A 195 11.38 4.24 8.69
N THR A 196 10.62 4.99 9.51
CA THR A 196 10.84 6.42 9.76
C THR A 196 12.23 6.70 10.34
N ARG A 197 12.68 5.90 11.31
CA ARG A 197 14.02 6.04 11.89
C ARG A 197 15.12 5.89 10.84
N GLU A 198 14.99 4.89 9.97
CA GLU A 198 15.97 4.62 8.91
C GLU A 198 15.95 5.70 7.85
N LEU A 199 14.76 6.17 7.44
CA LEU A 199 14.63 7.27 6.49
C LEU A 199 15.22 8.58 7.02
N LEU A 200 15.03 8.89 8.31
CA LEU A 200 15.67 10.03 8.95
C LEU A 200 17.19 9.88 9.02
N ALA A 201 17.70 8.68 9.33
CA ALA A 201 19.13 8.39 9.36
C ALA A 201 19.78 8.54 7.96
N LEU A 202 19.03 8.21 6.91
CA LEU A 202 19.41 8.47 5.51
C LEU A 202 19.27 9.94 5.10
N GLY A 203 18.71 10.79 5.96
CA GLY A 203 18.57 12.24 5.73
C GLY A 203 17.36 12.63 4.88
N TYR A 204 16.32 11.80 4.82
CA TYR A 204 15.03 12.17 4.24
C TYR A 204 14.16 12.90 5.26
N ALA A 205 13.39 13.88 4.80
CA ALA A 205 12.50 14.69 5.63
C ALA A 205 11.01 14.36 5.44
N GLU A 206 10.65 13.64 4.38
CA GLU A 206 9.26 13.35 4.03
C GLU A 206 9.12 11.90 3.53
N LEU A 207 7.93 11.32 3.72
CA LEU A 207 7.51 10.03 3.16
C LEU A 207 6.19 10.20 2.41
N ALA A 208 6.20 9.90 1.12
CA ALA A 208 4.97 9.81 0.34
C ALA A 208 4.26 8.47 0.56
N SER A 209 2.96 8.42 0.30
CA SER A 209 2.23 7.16 0.18
C SER A 209 1.09 7.27 -0.82
N THR A 210 0.76 6.15 -1.45
CA THR A 210 -0.40 6.00 -2.32
C THR A 210 -1.25 4.83 -1.83
N PHE A 211 -2.55 5.06 -1.63
CA PHE A 211 -3.47 4.02 -1.15
C PHE A 211 -4.84 4.08 -1.83
N LEU A 212 -5.54 2.95 -1.93
CA LEU A 212 -6.80 2.82 -2.67
C LEU A 212 -7.98 3.53 -1.99
N LEU A 213 -8.82 4.20 -2.80
CA LEU A 213 -10.03 4.95 -2.42
C LEU A 213 -11.12 4.10 -1.72
N GLY A 214 -10.99 2.77 -1.70
CA GLY A 214 -11.91 1.86 -1.00
C GLY A 214 -11.19 0.96 0.00
N ASN A 215 -10.11 1.45 0.61
CA ASN A 215 -9.46 0.78 1.73
C ASN A 215 -9.52 1.72 2.95
N GLU A 216 -10.68 1.75 3.60
CA GLU A 216 -11.00 2.64 4.71
C GLU A 216 -10.03 2.45 5.89
N SER A 217 -9.67 1.19 6.17
CA SER A 217 -8.67 0.85 7.19
C SER A 217 -7.32 1.51 6.91
N SER A 218 -6.88 1.50 5.65
CA SER A 218 -5.63 2.17 5.25
C SER A 218 -5.77 3.69 5.35
N MET A 219 -6.88 4.26 4.87
CA MET A 219 -7.13 5.71 4.97
C MET A 219 -7.10 6.21 6.42
N ILE A 220 -7.83 5.54 7.32
CA ILE A 220 -7.89 5.89 8.74
C ILE A 220 -6.51 5.72 9.38
N TRP A 221 -5.78 4.65 9.03
CA TRP A 221 -4.43 4.44 9.55
C TRP A 221 -3.48 5.58 9.09
N HIS A 222 -3.50 5.97 7.82
CA HIS A 222 -2.69 7.10 7.33
C HIS A 222 -3.01 8.38 8.12
N TRP A 223 -4.28 8.75 8.25
CA TRP A 223 -4.69 9.92 9.03
C TRP A 223 -4.15 9.86 10.46
N ARG A 224 -4.34 8.73 11.16
CA ARG A 224 -3.91 8.56 12.56
C ARG A 224 -2.40 8.68 12.76
N ASN A 225 -1.61 8.39 11.72
CA ASN A 225 -0.14 8.54 11.78
C ASN A 225 0.33 9.88 11.20
N GLY A 226 -0.56 10.85 11.00
CA GLY A 226 -0.20 12.21 10.60
C GLY A 226 -0.01 12.43 9.10
N PHE A 227 -0.36 11.46 8.25
CA PHE A 227 -0.33 11.69 6.80
C PHE A 227 -1.38 12.72 6.41
N ARG A 228 -0.94 13.72 5.64
CA ARG A 228 -1.77 14.76 5.04
C ARG A 228 -1.99 14.45 3.57
N LEU A 229 -3.24 14.58 3.10
CA LEU A 229 -3.57 14.33 1.70
C LEU A 229 -2.91 15.38 0.80
N ALA A 230 -2.24 14.92 -0.25
CA ALA A 230 -1.75 15.80 -1.30
C ALA A 230 -2.92 16.28 -2.16
N ALA A 231 -2.81 17.50 -2.70
CA ALA A 231 -3.79 18.00 -3.66
C ALA A 231 -3.85 17.07 -4.87
N SER A 232 -5.04 16.57 -5.19
CA SER A 232 -5.21 15.70 -6.36
C SER A 232 -5.11 16.52 -7.64
N PRO A 233 -4.36 16.07 -8.68
CA PRO A 233 -4.38 16.69 -10.01
C PRO A 233 -5.80 16.85 -10.59
N PHE A 234 -6.71 15.98 -10.15
CA PHE A 234 -8.08 15.91 -10.65
C PHE A 234 -9.08 16.69 -9.78
N SER A 235 -8.62 17.31 -8.69
CA SER A 235 -9.47 18.17 -7.86
C SER A 235 -9.62 19.54 -8.51
N ARG A 236 -10.84 19.88 -8.94
CA ARG A 236 -11.18 21.25 -9.36
C ARG A 236 -11.35 22.22 -8.18
N ARG A 237 -11.28 21.75 -6.93
CA ARG A 237 -11.29 22.63 -5.77
C ARG A 237 -9.88 23.20 -5.62
N LYS A 238 -9.72 24.48 -5.95
CA LYS A 238 -8.55 25.25 -5.56
C LYS A 238 -8.47 25.21 -4.03
N SER A 239 -7.29 24.88 -3.52
CA SER A 239 -6.95 25.17 -2.14
C SER A 239 -6.86 26.69 -2.05
N ASP A 240 -7.79 27.31 -1.31
CA ASP A 240 -7.69 28.72 -0.93
C ASP A 240 -6.64 28.91 0.16
#